data_AF-A0A6M3L2C4-F1
#
_entry.id   AF-A0A6M3L2C4-F1
#
_cell.length_a   1.000
_cell.length_b   1.000
_cell.length_c   1.000
_cell.angle_alpha   90.00
_cell.angle_beta   90.00
_cell.angle_gamma   90.00
#
_symmetry.space_group_name_H-M   'P 1'
#
loop_
_entity.id
_entity.type
_entity.pdbx_description
1 polymer ?
#
loop_
_entity_poly.entity_id
_entity_poly.type
_entity_poly.pdbx_seq_one_letter_code
_entity_poly.pdbx_strand_id
1 'polypeptide(L)' 'MEGQITISKKEFLRLKIVEEKFDRLELGGVDNWDWYGDSLNPAGQPSLDEFEEREKLRIAAL' A
#
# COMPACT_ATOMS: atom_id res chain seq x y z
N MET A 1 7.49 20.96 -12.74
CA MET A 1 6.36 21.76 -12.22
C MET A 1 6.26 21.47 -10.75
N GLU A 2 6.56 22.44 -9.89
CA GLU A 2 6.24 22.35 -8.48
C GLU A 2 4.90 23.05 -8.28
N GLY A 3 3.89 22.28 -7.85
CA GLY A 3 2.55 22.76 -7.55
C GLY A 3 2.04 22.07 -6.30
N GLN A 4 1.26 22.77 -5.49
CA GLN A 4 0.66 22.21 -4.28
C GLN A 4 -0.72 21.64 -4.61
N ILE A 5 -0.95 20.38 -4.24
CA ILE A 5 -2.27 19.73 -4.29
C ILE A 5 -2.67 19.39 -2.86
N THR A 6 -3.90 19.72 -2.49
CA THR A 6 -4.46 19.38 -1.17
C THR A 6 -5.48 18.27 -1.31
N ILE A 7 -5.33 17.22 -0.51
CA ILE A 7 -6.25 16.08 -0.45
C ILE A 7 -6.61 15.77 1.00
N SER A 8 -7.71 15.04 1.20
CA SER A 8 -8.08 14.58 2.54
C SER A 8 -7.10 13.52 3.06
N LYS A 9 -6.97 13.39 4.38
CA LYS A 9 -6.20 12.31 5.01
C LYS A 9 -6.66 10.92 4.56
N LYS A 10 -7.97 10.74 4.33
CA LYS A 10 -8.55 9.49 3.81
C LYS A 10 -8.03 9.18 2.41
N GLU A 11 -8.01 10.17 1.52
CA GLU A 11 -7.50 9.97 0.17
C GLU A 11 -6.00 9.74 0.16
N PHE A 12 -5.26 10.43 1.04
CA PHE A 12 -3.83 10.20 1.20
C PHE A 12 -3.52 8.77 1.68
N LEU A 13 -4.26 8.28 2.68
CA LEU A 13 -4.15 6.89 3.14
C LEU A 13 -4.44 5.90 2.01
N ARG A 14 -5.53 6.11 1.25
CA ARG A 14 -5.87 5.28 0.09
C ARG A 14 -4.73 5.23 -0.93
N LEU A 15 -4.12 6.37 -1.26
CA LEU A 15 -3.01 6.43 -2.21
C LEU A 15 -1.80 5.64 -1.69
N LYS A 16 -1.49 5.71 -0.40
CA LYS A 16 -0.41 4.94 0.21
C LYS A 16 -0.65 3.43 0.20
N ILE A 17 -1.88 2.99 0.43
CA ILE A 17 -2.25 1.57 0.32
C ILE A 17 -2.13 1.08 -1.12
N VAL A 18 -2.57 1.88 -2.10
CA VAL A 18 -2.48 1.51 -3.52
C VAL A 18 -1.04 1.44 -4.01
N GLU A 19 -0.19 2.39 -3.59
CA GLU A 19 1.24 2.42 -3.89
C GLU A 19 1.94 1.15 -3.35
N GLU A 20 1.77 0.84 -2.06
CA GLU A 20 2.33 -0.37 -1.46
C GLU A 20 1.82 -1.65 -2.14
N LYS A 21 0.52 -1.70 -2.46
CA LYS A 21 -0.07 -2.83 -3.16
C LYS A 21 0.58 -3.03 -4.52
N PHE A 22 0.82 -1.95 -5.26
CA PHE A 22 1.48 -2.01 -6.56
C PHE A 22 2.91 -2.51 -6.44
N ASP A 23 3.69 -1.96 -5.51
CA ASP A 23 5.08 -2.34 -5.27
C ASP A 23 5.21 -3.83 -4.93
N ARG A 24 4.31 -4.35 -4.08
CA ARG A 24 4.28 -5.78 -3.73
C ARG A 24 4.00 -6.69 -4.93
N LEU A 25 3.07 -6.30 -5.80
CA LEU A 25 2.74 -7.07 -7.01
C LEU A 25 3.88 -7.03 -8.02
N GLU A 26 4.56 -5.89 -8.16
CA GLU A 26 5.73 -5.73 -9.03
C GLU A 26 6.91 -6.57 -8.53
N LEU A 27 7.22 -6.49 -7.23
CA LEU A 27 8.30 -7.27 -6.60
C LEU A 27 8.01 -8.78 -6.57
N GLY A 28 6.76 -9.17 -6.36
CA GLY A 28 6.32 -10.57 -6.38
C GLY A 28 6.33 -11.19 -7.78
N GLY A 29 6.55 -10.39 -8.83
CA GLY A 29 6.56 -10.87 -10.21
C GLY A 29 5.21 -11.43 -10.63
N VAL A 30 4.11 -10.82 -10.19
CA VAL A 30 2.75 -11.28 -10.50
C VAL A 30 2.50 -11.14 -12.00
N ASP A 31 2.62 -12.26 -12.71
CA ASP A 31 2.33 -12.36 -14.14
C ASP A 31 0.96 -12.99 -14.43
N ASN A 32 0.31 -13.55 -13.40
CA ASN A 32 -1.01 -14.14 -13.44
C ASN A 32 -1.71 -14.08 -12.07
N TRP A 33 -2.98 -14.51 -12.00
CA TRP A 33 -3.80 -14.41 -10.79
C TRP A 33 -3.44 -15.40 -9.68
N ASP A 34 -2.75 -16.50 -9.99
CA ASP A 34 -2.46 -17.55 -9.01
C ASP A 34 -1.49 -17.06 -7.93
N TRP A 35 -0.59 -16.12 -8.28
CA TRP A 35 0.42 -15.58 -7.35
C TRP A 35 0.02 -14.23 -6.73
N TYR A 36 -1.20 -13.76 -7.03
CA TYR A 36 -1.67 -12.46 -6.56
C TYR A 36 -1.74 -12.39 -5.04
N GLY A 37 -2.34 -13.40 -4.40
CA GLY A 37 -2.48 -13.43 -2.94
C GLY A 37 -1.14 -13.50 -2.20
N ASP A 38 -0.27 -14.40 -2.67
CA ASP A 38 1.06 -14.63 -2.09
C ASP A 38 1.97 -13.41 -2.24
N SER A 39 1.88 -12.71 -3.37
CA SER A 39 2.66 -11.48 -3.59
C SER A 39 2.17 -10.32 -2.75
N LEU A 40 0.86 -10.22 -2.49
CA LEU A 40 0.32 -9.20 -1.58
C LEU A 40 0.71 -9.45 -0.12
N ASN A 41 0.86 -10.70 0.28
CA ASN A 41 1.13 -11.09 1.66
C ASN A 41 2.25 -12.14 1.73
N PRO A 42 3.49 -11.75 1.39
CA PRO A 42 4.61 -12.69 1.34
C PRO A 42 4.93 -13.22 2.74
N ALA A 43 5.20 -14.51 2.82
CA ALA A 43 5.51 -15.18 4.07
C ALA A 43 6.74 -14.55 4.75
N GLY A 44 6.61 -14.26 6.05
CA GLY A 44 7.69 -13.63 6.84
C GLY A 44 7.78 -12.11 6.71
N GLN A 45 6.84 -11.47 6.00
CA GLN A 45 6.70 -10.02 5.95
C GLN A 45 5.33 -9.58 6.49
N PRO A 46 5.17 -8.33 6.92
CA PRO A 46 3.86 -7.79 7.29
C PRO A 46 2.89 -7.86 6.12
N SER A 47 1.68 -8.33 6.40
CA SER A 47 0.55 -8.32 5.47
C SER A 47 0.19 -6.90 5.01
N LEU A 48 -0.58 -6.81 3.93
CA LEU A 48 -1.09 -5.53 3.44
C LEU A 48 -2.02 -4.86 4.48
N ASP A 49 -2.79 -5.66 5.23
CA ASP A 49 -3.68 -5.17 6.28
C ASP A 49 -2.88 -4.58 7.47
N GLU A 50 -1.79 -5.22 7.87
CA GLU A 50 -0.89 -4.69 8.90
C GLU A 50 -0.21 -3.38 8.45
N PHE A 51 0.13 -3.28 7.16
CA PHE A 51 0.62 -2.03 6.58
C PHE A 51 -0.45 -0.93 6.66
N GLU A 52 -1.69 -1.24 6.26
CA GLU A 52 -2.81 -0.30 6.27
C GLU A 52 -3.07 0.26 7.67
N GLU A 53 -3.16 -0.60 8.69
CA GLU A 53 -3.39 -0.14 10.06
C GLU A 53 -2.23 0.70 10.61
N ARG A 54 -0.98 0.35 10.27
CA ARG A 54 0.19 1.16 10.64
C ARG A 54 0.15 2.55 10.00
N GLU A 55 -0.17 2.62 8.70
CA GLU A 55 -0.23 3.89 7.96
C GLU A 55 -1.40 4.76 8.43
N LYS A 56 -2.53 4.16 8.76
CA LYS A 56 -3.68 4.84 9.34
C LYS A 56 -3.33 5.50 10.68
N LEU A 57 -2.61 4.80 11.57
CA LEU A 57 -2.12 5.39 12.82
C LEU A 57 -1.12 6.52 12.57
N ARG A 58 -0.19 6.33 11.63
CA ARG A 58 0.80 7.35 11.25
C ARG A 58 0.14 8.62 10.72
N ILE A 59 -0.82 8.49 9.81
CA ILE A 59 -1.54 9.62 9.20
C ILE A 59 -2.49 10.29 10.19
N ALA A 60 -3.07 9.53 11.12
CA ALA A 60 -3.88 10.10 12.21
C ALA A 60 -3.05 11.04 13.11
N ALA A 61 -1.76 10.76 13.29
CA ALA A 61 -0.83 11.55 14.09
C ALA A 61 -0.26 12.80 13.38
N LEU A 62 -0.49 12.98 12.08
CA LEU A 62 -0.13 14.19 11.31
C LEU A 62 -1.05 15.36 11.63
#